data_AF-A0A354GTK3-F1
#
_entry.id   AF-A0A354GTK3-F1
#
_cell.length_a   1.000
_cell.length_b   1.000
_cell.length_c   1.000
_cell.angle_alpha   90.00
_cell.angle_beta   90.00
_cell.angle_gamma   90.00
#
_symmetry.space_group_name_H-M   'P 1'
#
loop_
_entity.id
_entity.type
_entity.pdbx_description
1 polymer ?
#
loop_
_entity_poly.entity_id
_entity_poly.type
_entity_poly.pdbx_seq_one_letter_code
_entity_poly.pdbx_strand_id
1 'polypeptide(L)'
;MGALAALLLGGALTWGQEAAPPAAVTTPASTDKPKEAPAKSKLEEMLQQALQNNPDLRLAAAKVAEAEAELNRARLKVVQRVGAAYQAVEAQKEAVEDAAAELNDLKKLVATGAASSTEMRAASQKLIDAKGKLAALETEMPYLLGKQPANIIASPAGAMGGMGLSGFTGYLGGGGLPGMGQLGGGFGALGGGRLSDPTADAGDPTAKPVPVLGKTAERIRAALDKPYSSDLKKAKLSQVVADVSAAFQKANPGLIIKCNFTPDELDSREVDNVQFDKVPFGAVLVWIEDSVSLSRVVVRDYGLVIASAEGVPQGAPSLHGFWKLGQEDEKWPTKEQSSNAPAKNVEGVVESINANGLVRITIGSDAGVAKGDTFEVYRLDAKALEQSKYLGRIKIIETAEKSAVGKPVRKMAGPVQAGDHVSRSNMGE
;
A
#
# COMPACT_ATOMS: atom_id res chain seq x y z
N MET A 1 19.70 -41.45 1.78
CA MET A 1 19.24 -42.56 2.64
C MET A 1 19.00 -41.99 4.03
N GLY A 2 17.81 -42.18 4.59
CA GLY A 2 17.45 -41.68 5.91
C GLY A 2 16.02 -41.17 5.92
N ALA A 3 15.09 -42.08 6.21
CA ALA A 3 13.65 -41.89 6.22
C ALA A 3 13.19 -40.98 7.37
N LEU A 4 12.21 -40.10 7.12
CA LEU A 4 11.23 -39.72 8.13
C LEU A 4 9.93 -39.26 7.46
N ALA A 5 9.06 -40.23 7.21
CA ALA A 5 7.64 -40.03 7.03
C ALA A 5 6.95 -40.30 8.37
N ALA A 6 6.13 -39.38 8.87
CA ALA A 6 4.89 -39.68 9.59
C ALA A 6 4.22 -38.42 10.12
N LEU A 7 2.89 -38.43 10.02
CA LEU A 7 1.92 -37.79 10.91
C LEU A 7 1.82 -36.25 10.87
N LEU A 8 0.74 -35.75 10.26
CA LEU A 8 -0.10 -34.69 10.85
C LEU A 8 -1.49 -34.76 10.20
N LEU A 9 -2.25 -35.76 10.65
CA LEU A 9 -3.70 -35.89 10.49
C LEU A 9 -4.32 -35.45 11.83
N GLY A 10 -5.29 -34.53 11.78
CA GLY A 10 -6.23 -34.31 12.88
C GLY A 10 -5.88 -33.18 13.85
N GLY A 11 -6.60 -32.06 13.72
CA GLY A 11 -6.51 -30.95 14.65
C GLY A 11 -7.58 -29.89 14.42
N ALA A 12 -8.84 -30.30 14.20
CA ALA A 12 -9.97 -29.38 14.29
C ALA A 12 -10.22 -29.06 15.76
N LEU A 13 -9.47 -28.10 16.30
CA LEU A 13 -9.75 -27.48 17.59
C LEU A 13 -10.94 -26.54 17.42
N THR A 14 -12.15 -27.08 17.56
CA THR A 14 -13.33 -26.29 17.90
C THR A 14 -13.10 -25.70 19.28
N TRP A 15 -12.82 -24.40 19.39
CA TRP A 15 -12.94 -23.68 20.65
C TRP A 15 -14.42 -23.63 21.06
N GLY A 16 -14.89 -24.71 21.65
CA GLY A 16 -16.06 -24.71 22.50
C GLY A 16 -15.67 -24.02 23.80
N GLN A 17 -16.05 -22.75 23.94
CA GLN A 17 -16.07 -22.09 25.23
C GLN A 17 -17.11 -22.83 26.08
N GLU A 18 -16.63 -23.75 26.91
CA GLU A 18 -17.43 -24.45 27.92
C GLU A 18 -17.97 -23.38 28.88
N ALA A 19 -19.22 -22.98 28.63
CA ALA A 19 -19.95 -22.08 29.49
C ALA A 19 -19.96 -22.73 30.88
N ALA A 20 -19.39 -22.02 31.86
CA ALA A 20 -19.42 -22.43 33.25
C ALA A 20 -20.85 -22.89 33.61
N PRO A 21 -21.02 -24.07 34.25
CA PRO A 21 -22.34 -24.52 34.65
C PRO A 21 -22.97 -23.42 35.52
N PRO A 22 -24.17 -22.92 35.19
CA PRO A 22 -24.82 -21.92 36.02
C PRO A 22 -24.93 -22.48 37.43
N ALA A 23 -24.39 -21.73 38.39
CA ALA A 23 -24.49 -22.06 39.80
C ALA A 23 -25.94 -22.45 40.10
N ALA A 24 -26.11 -23.64 40.67
CA ALA A 24 -27.40 -24.18 41.05
C ALA A 24 -28.04 -23.25 42.09
N VAL A 25 -28.82 -22.28 41.60
CA VAL A 25 -29.75 -21.51 42.41
C VAL A 25 -30.87 -22.49 42.75
N THR A 26 -30.74 -23.11 43.92
CA THR A 26 -31.80 -23.88 44.57
C THR A 26 -33.01 -22.95 44.73
N THR A 27 -33.96 -23.10 43.81
CA THR A 27 -35.28 -22.49 43.87
C THR A 27 -36.11 -23.26 44.90
N PRO A 28 -36.76 -22.60 45.87
CA PRO A 28 -37.69 -23.27 46.75
C PRO A 28 -38.88 -23.77 45.93
N ALA A 29 -39.22 -25.04 46.09
CA ALA A 29 -40.37 -25.69 45.48
C ALA A 29 -41.66 -25.09 46.05
N SER A 30 -42.20 -24.08 45.36
CA SER A 30 -43.59 -23.64 45.50
C SER A 30 -44.38 -24.09 44.27
N THR A 31 -45.19 -25.13 44.47
CA THR A 31 -46.28 -25.57 43.59
C THR A 31 -47.34 -24.48 43.49
N ASP A 32 -47.09 -23.48 42.63
CA ASP A 32 -48.12 -22.56 42.15
C ASP A 32 -48.30 -22.78 40.65
N LYS A 33 -49.55 -23.06 40.27
CA LYS A 33 -49.99 -23.22 38.88
C LYS A 33 -49.50 -22.03 38.03
N PRO A 34 -49.11 -22.24 36.75
CA PRO A 34 -48.72 -21.14 35.87
C PRO A 34 -49.90 -20.18 35.72
N LYS A 35 -49.85 -19.06 36.42
CA LYS A 35 -50.77 -17.95 36.23
C LYS A 35 -50.44 -17.40 34.85
N GLU A 36 -51.34 -17.62 33.89
CA GLU A 36 -51.23 -17.13 32.52
C GLU A 36 -50.72 -15.69 32.52
N ALA A 37 -49.60 -15.46 31.84
CA ALA A 37 -49.07 -14.11 31.68
C ALA A 37 -50.17 -13.23 31.08
N PRO A 38 -50.44 -12.04 31.64
CA PRO A 38 -51.50 -11.17 31.16
C PRO A 38 -51.30 -10.92 29.67
N ALA A 39 -52.39 -11.06 28.90
CA ALA A 39 -52.37 -10.87 27.46
C ALA A 39 -51.71 -9.53 27.13
N LYS A 40 -50.63 -9.58 26.33
CA LYS A 40 -49.91 -8.37 25.89
C LYS A 40 -50.91 -7.39 25.31
N SER A 41 -50.83 -6.14 25.74
CA SER A 41 -51.76 -5.14 25.26
C SER A 41 -51.57 -4.93 23.75
N LYS A 42 -52.63 -4.62 23.02
CA LYS A 42 -52.57 -4.33 21.57
C LYS A 42 -51.50 -3.26 21.22
N LEU A 43 -51.24 -2.34 22.15
CA LEU A 43 -50.21 -1.32 22.01
C LEU A 43 -48.78 -1.91 22.07
N GLU A 44 -48.53 -2.87 22.95
CA GLU A 44 -47.24 -3.58 23.01
C GLU A 44 -46.98 -4.36 21.73
N GLU A 45 -48.01 -4.98 21.15
CA GLU A 45 -47.88 -5.69 19.87
C GLU A 45 -47.53 -4.73 18.72
N MET A 46 -48.18 -3.55 18.67
CA MET A 46 -47.85 -2.50 17.69
C MET A 46 -46.43 -1.96 17.89
N LEU A 47 -45.99 -1.75 19.13
CA LEU A 47 -44.61 -1.31 19.42
C LEU A 47 -43.58 -2.37 19.03
N GLN A 48 -43.85 -3.65 19.31
CA GLN A 48 -42.99 -4.75 18.92
C GLN A 48 -42.88 -4.85 17.39
N GLN A 49 -44.00 -4.72 16.67
CA GLN A 49 -44.01 -4.73 15.21
C GLN A 49 -43.28 -3.51 14.61
N ALA A 50 -43.42 -2.32 15.24
CA ALA A 50 -42.70 -1.13 14.84
C ALA A 50 -41.19 -1.29 15.04
N LEU A 51 -40.73 -1.78 16.20
CA LEU A 51 -39.31 -2.01 16.45
C LEU A 51 -38.69 -3.03 15.49
N GLN A 52 -39.45 -4.07 15.11
CA GLN A 52 -38.96 -5.11 14.21
C GLN A 52 -38.91 -4.68 12.74
N ASN A 53 -39.83 -3.82 12.31
CA ASN A 53 -39.98 -3.45 10.89
C ASN A 53 -39.56 -2.01 10.57
N ASN A 54 -39.14 -1.22 11.55
CA ASN A 54 -38.70 0.15 11.28
C ASN A 54 -37.41 0.13 10.42
N PRO A 55 -37.43 0.74 9.21
CA PRO A 55 -36.29 0.77 8.31
C PRO A 55 -35.07 1.50 8.90
N ASP A 56 -35.29 2.52 9.74
CA ASP A 56 -34.21 3.29 10.36
C ASP A 56 -33.43 2.45 11.37
N LEU A 57 -34.12 1.57 12.12
CA LEU A 57 -33.46 0.64 13.03
C LEU A 57 -32.63 -0.40 12.27
N ARG A 58 -33.10 -0.87 11.12
CA ARG A 58 -32.34 -1.78 10.25
C ARG A 58 -31.10 -1.11 9.66
N LEU A 59 -31.23 0.15 9.23
CA LEU A 59 -30.10 0.94 8.74
C LEU A 59 -29.08 1.20 9.85
N ALA A 60 -29.53 1.53 11.07
CA ALA A 60 -28.66 1.71 12.22
C ALA A 60 -27.93 0.41 12.59
N ALA A 61 -28.63 -0.73 12.61
CA ALA A 61 -28.02 -2.04 12.85
C ALA A 61 -26.99 -2.41 11.77
N ALA A 62 -27.27 -2.12 10.50
CA ALA A 62 -26.33 -2.35 9.41
C ALA A 62 -25.05 -1.50 9.57
N LYS A 63 -25.18 -0.23 9.99
CA LYS A 63 -24.03 0.65 10.27
C LYS A 63 -23.19 0.15 11.45
N VAL A 64 -23.83 -0.38 12.49
CA VAL A 64 -23.10 -1.00 13.62
C VAL A 64 -22.33 -2.23 13.13
N ALA A 65 -22.97 -3.10 12.35
CA ALA A 65 -22.31 -4.29 11.79
C ALA A 65 -21.15 -3.93 10.86
N GLU A 66 -21.28 -2.88 10.04
CA GLU A 66 -20.20 -2.36 9.20
C GLU A 66 -19.03 -1.85 10.04
N ALA A 67 -19.29 -1.02 11.06
CA ALA A 67 -18.26 -0.51 11.96
C ALA A 67 -17.54 -1.64 12.73
N GLU A 68 -18.27 -2.68 13.14
CA GLU A 68 -17.70 -3.88 13.76
C GLU A 68 -16.79 -4.66 12.79
N ALA A 69 -17.19 -4.80 11.53
CA ALA A 69 -16.36 -5.43 10.50
C ALA A 69 -15.07 -4.63 10.24
N GLU A 70 -15.15 -3.30 10.22
CA GLU A 70 -13.98 -2.43 10.11
C GLU A 70 -13.04 -2.55 11.32
N LEU A 71 -13.58 -2.58 12.53
CA LEU A 71 -12.80 -2.80 13.76
C LEU A 71 -12.08 -4.15 13.70
N ASN A 72 -12.75 -5.22 13.27
CA ASN A 72 -12.15 -6.54 13.14
C ASN A 72 -11.03 -6.56 12.07
N ARG A 73 -11.20 -5.86 10.94
CA ARG A 73 -10.12 -5.67 9.96
C ARG A 73 -8.93 -4.92 10.56
N ALA A 74 -9.17 -3.86 11.33
CA ALA A 74 -8.10 -3.09 11.98
C ALA A 74 -7.33 -3.96 12.98
N ARG A 75 -8.04 -4.74 13.81
CA ARG A 75 -7.42 -5.72 14.74
C ARG A 75 -6.53 -6.72 14.01
N LEU A 76 -7.02 -7.31 12.92
CA LEU A 76 -6.25 -8.29 12.15
C LEU A 76 -4.97 -7.67 11.56
N LYS A 77 -5.03 -6.43 11.06
CA LYS A 77 -3.84 -5.70 10.59
C LYS A 77 -2.83 -5.45 11.71
N VAL A 78 -3.30 -5.09 12.91
CA VAL A 78 -2.41 -4.89 14.07
C VAL A 78 -1.74 -6.21 14.46
N VAL A 79 -2.49 -7.31 14.53
CA VAL A 79 -1.93 -8.65 14.83
C VAL A 79 -0.87 -9.04 13.80
N GLN A 80 -1.12 -8.84 12.50
CA GLN A 80 -0.15 -9.11 11.44
C GLN A 80 1.13 -8.28 11.60
N ARG A 81 1.02 -6.98 11.89
CA ARG A 81 2.18 -6.10 12.10
C ARG A 81 2.99 -6.49 13.33
N VAL A 82 2.32 -6.82 14.44
CA VAL A 82 3.00 -7.28 15.66
C VAL A 82 3.71 -8.61 15.42
N GLY A 83 3.07 -9.56 14.72
CA GLY A 83 3.69 -10.84 14.35
C GLY A 83 4.93 -10.66 13.48
N ALA A 84 4.86 -9.81 12.46
CA ALA A 84 5.99 -9.50 11.59
C ALA A 84 7.14 -8.81 12.34
N ALA A 85 6.84 -7.82 13.18
CA ALA A 85 7.84 -7.14 13.99
C ALA A 85 8.53 -8.08 14.99
N TYR A 86 7.77 -8.99 15.61
CA TYR A 86 8.32 -10.01 16.50
C TYR A 86 9.29 -10.95 15.76
N GLN A 87 8.90 -11.47 14.59
CA GLN A 87 9.77 -12.32 13.78
C GLN A 87 11.05 -11.59 13.35
N ALA A 88 10.95 -10.31 12.99
CA ALA A 88 12.10 -9.49 12.63
C ALA A 88 13.08 -9.31 13.81
N VAL A 89 12.55 -9.08 15.03
CA VAL A 89 13.36 -9.00 16.25
C VAL A 89 14.09 -10.31 16.51
N GLU A 90 13.39 -11.45 16.44
CA GLU A 90 14.02 -12.77 16.68
C GLU A 90 15.10 -13.08 15.63
N ALA A 91 14.84 -12.84 14.34
CA ALA A 91 15.85 -13.02 13.30
C ALA A 91 17.07 -12.10 13.49
N GLN A 92 16.86 -10.86 13.94
CA GLN A 92 17.96 -9.93 14.18
C GLN A 92 18.75 -10.28 15.44
N LYS A 93 18.14 -10.92 16.46
CA LYS A 93 18.86 -11.46 17.62
C LYS A 93 19.82 -12.58 17.20
N GLU A 94 19.37 -13.50 16.34
CA GLU A 94 20.23 -14.56 15.78
C GLU A 94 21.42 -13.95 15.03
N ALA A 95 21.19 -12.93 14.20
CA ALA A 95 22.26 -12.21 13.51
C ALA A 95 23.26 -11.51 14.46
N VAL A 96 22.81 -11.03 15.63
CA VAL A 96 23.68 -10.48 16.67
C VAL A 96 24.50 -11.57 17.34
N GLU A 97 23.90 -12.74 17.60
CA GLU A 97 24.59 -13.90 18.15
C GLU A 97 25.68 -14.41 17.20
N ASP A 98 25.37 -14.56 15.92
CA ASP A 98 26.33 -14.96 14.88
C ASP A 98 27.50 -13.98 14.78
N ALA A 99 27.22 -12.67 14.72
CA ALA A 99 28.27 -11.65 14.66
C ALA A 99 29.13 -11.63 15.94
N ALA A 100 28.56 -11.96 17.10
CA ALA A 100 29.29 -12.08 18.35
C ALA A 100 30.19 -13.32 18.38
N ALA A 101 29.70 -14.45 17.87
CA ALA A 101 30.48 -15.68 17.72
C ALA A 101 31.68 -15.47 16.78
N GLU A 102 31.46 -14.87 15.61
CA GLU A 102 32.51 -14.54 14.63
C GLU A 102 33.61 -13.65 15.23
N LEU A 103 33.22 -12.60 15.96
CA LEU A 103 34.16 -11.72 16.66
C LEU A 103 34.97 -12.48 17.73
N ASN A 104 34.34 -13.39 18.47
CA ASN A 104 35.01 -14.19 19.50
C ASN A 104 36.03 -15.17 18.90
N ASP A 105 35.72 -15.77 17.76
CA ASP A 105 36.64 -16.67 17.07
C ASP A 105 37.82 -15.91 16.45
N LEU A 106 37.56 -14.74 15.83
CA LEU A 106 38.62 -13.86 15.35
C LEU A 106 39.55 -13.38 16.47
N LYS A 107 39.01 -13.07 17.66
CA LYS A 107 39.84 -12.72 18.83
C LYS A 107 40.80 -13.86 19.20
N LYS A 108 40.36 -15.12 19.16
CA LYS A 108 41.23 -16.28 19.42
C LYS A 108 42.31 -16.39 18.34
N LEU A 109 41.95 -16.24 17.07
CA LEU A 109 42.90 -16.30 15.95
C LEU A 109 43.95 -15.19 16.01
N VAL A 110 43.55 -13.95 16.31
CA VAL A 110 44.48 -12.82 16.49
C VAL A 110 45.45 -13.09 17.65
N ALA A 111 44.99 -13.67 18.76
CA ALA A 111 45.86 -14.03 19.89
C ALA A 111 46.93 -15.07 19.49
N THR A 112 46.64 -15.94 18.52
CA THR A 112 47.60 -16.90 17.97
C THR A 112 48.43 -16.35 16.80
N GLY A 113 48.18 -15.11 16.37
CA GLY A 113 48.81 -14.51 15.18
C GLY A 113 48.30 -15.04 13.84
N ALA A 114 47.21 -15.82 13.84
CA ALA A 114 46.63 -16.44 12.64
C ALA A 114 45.65 -15.53 11.89
N ALA A 115 45.22 -14.41 12.49
CA ALA A 115 44.35 -13.41 11.88
C ALA A 115 44.87 -12.00 12.14
N SER A 116 44.48 -11.04 11.29
CA SER A 116 44.90 -9.65 11.36
C SER A 116 44.02 -8.80 12.29
N SER A 117 44.59 -7.70 12.82
CA SER A 117 43.82 -6.74 13.64
C SER A 117 42.74 -6.02 12.84
N THR A 118 42.88 -5.92 11.51
CA THR A 118 41.90 -5.33 10.60
C THR A 118 40.63 -6.18 10.51
N GLU A 119 40.77 -7.50 10.40
CA GLU A 119 39.62 -8.43 10.36
C GLU A 119 38.83 -8.39 11.67
N MET A 120 39.52 -8.32 12.82
CA MET A 120 38.87 -8.16 14.13
C MET A 120 38.08 -6.85 14.22
N ARG A 121 38.61 -5.73 13.67
CA ARG A 121 37.88 -4.45 13.64
C ARG A 121 36.64 -4.54 12.74
N ALA A 122 36.74 -5.19 11.58
CA ALA A 122 35.61 -5.38 10.68
C ALA A 122 34.48 -6.20 11.35
N ALA A 123 34.81 -7.31 12.01
CA ALA A 123 33.84 -8.10 12.78
C ALA A 123 33.23 -7.31 13.95
N SER A 124 34.03 -6.45 14.60
CA SER A 124 33.54 -5.56 15.65
C SER A 124 32.52 -4.55 15.11
N GLN A 125 32.78 -3.99 13.92
CA GLN A 125 31.83 -3.08 13.29
C GLN A 125 30.54 -3.81 12.92
N LYS A 126 30.63 -5.03 12.35
CA LYS A 126 29.47 -5.86 12.02
C LYS A 126 28.59 -6.15 13.24
N LEU A 127 29.19 -6.44 14.40
CA LEU A 127 28.46 -6.62 15.66
C LEU A 127 27.77 -5.32 16.13
N ILE A 128 28.45 -4.17 16.01
CA ILE A 128 27.87 -2.86 16.34
C ILE A 128 26.66 -2.58 15.45
N ASP A 129 26.78 -2.80 14.15
CA ASP A 129 25.71 -2.56 13.18
C ASP A 129 24.51 -3.49 13.44
N ALA A 130 24.76 -4.77 13.72
CA ALA A 130 23.71 -5.73 14.06
C ALA A 130 22.96 -5.35 15.35
N LYS A 131 23.68 -4.87 16.37
CA LYS A 131 23.07 -4.37 17.62
C LYS A 131 22.29 -3.08 17.40
N GLY A 132 22.78 -2.17 16.55
CA GLY A 132 22.06 -0.97 16.17
C GLY A 132 20.72 -1.27 15.50
N LYS A 133 20.69 -2.25 14.58
CA LYS A 133 19.45 -2.72 13.95
C LYS A 133 18.50 -3.37 14.95
N LEU A 134 19.00 -4.21 15.85
CA LEU A 134 18.19 -4.83 16.89
C LEU A 134 17.53 -3.77 17.77
N ALA A 135 18.30 -2.78 18.24
CA ALA A 135 17.78 -1.69 19.06
C ALA A 135 16.71 -0.88 18.33
N ALA A 136 16.89 -0.61 17.04
CA ALA A 136 15.87 0.07 16.24
C ALA A 136 14.56 -0.73 16.16
N LEU A 137 14.62 -2.04 15.88
CA LEU A 137 13.44 -2.91 15.84
C LEU A 137 12.75 -3.01 17.21
N GLU A 138 13.51 -3.10 18.29
CA GLU A 138 12.98 -3.12 19.66
C GLU A 138 12.27 -1.81 20.03
N THR A 139 12.69 -0.66 19.47
CA THR A 139 12.00 0.62 19.70
C THR A 139 10.67 0.75 18.97
N GLU A 140 10.43 0.00 17.88
CA GLU A 140 9.15 0.01 17.17
C GLU A 140 8.06 -0.80 17.89
N MET A 141 8.46 -1.82 18.65
CA MET A 141 7.53 -2.73 19.34
C MET A 141 6.58 -2.02 20.33
N PRO A 142 7.04 -1.11 21.22
CA PRO A 142 6.16 -0.34 22.09
C PRO A 142 5.09 0.45 21.34
N TYR A 143 5.44 1.03 20.19
CA TYR A 143 4.50 1.81 19.37
C TYR A 143 3.38 0.92 18.81
N LEU A 144 3.72 -0.26 18.30
CA LEU A 144 2.74 -1.24 17.80
C LEU A 144 1.82 -1.77 18.91
N LEU A 145 2.30 -1.82 20.14
CA LEU A 145 1.53 -2.20 21.33
C LEU A 145 0.71 -1.04 21.92
N GLY A 146 0.70 0.14 21.27
CA GLY A 146 0.00 1.32 21.74
C GLY A 146 0.62 1.98 22.98
N LYS A 147 1.83 1.56 23.38
CA LYS A 147 2.61 2.24 24.40
C LYS A 147 3.32 3.42 23.73
N GLN A 148 2.67 4.58 23.71
CA GLN A 148 3.38 5.80 23.33
C GLN A 148 4.58 5.97 24.27
N PRO A 149 5.78 6.28 23.74
CA PRO A 149 6.95 6.49 24.58
C PRO A 149 6.63 7.63 25.54
N ALA A 150 6.55 7.31 26.83
CA ALA A 150 6.01 8.20 27.85
C ALA A 150 6.87 9.46 28.13
N ASN A 151 7.88 9.75 27.31
CA ASN A 151 8.99 10.57 27.79
C ASN A 151 9.73 11.42 26.73
N ILE A 152 9.00 12.27 25.99
CA ILE A 152 9.63 13.41 25.28
C ILE A 152 8.98 14.77 25.65
N ILE A 153 7.84 14.79 26.35
CA ILE A 153 7.16 16.06 26.73
C ILE A 153 7.63 16.62 28.09
N ALA A 154 8.53 15.95 28.80
CA ALA A 154 9.26 16.59 29.90
C ALA A 154 10.37 17.50 29.35
N SER A 155 9.98 18.55 28.62
CA SER A 155 10.83 19.73 28.49
C SER A 155 11.01 20.31 29.90
N PRO A 156 12.24 20.44 30.43
CA PRO A 156 12.48 21.11 31.70
C PRO A 156 12.25 22.62 31.51
N ALA A 157 10.98 23.02 31.47
CA ALA A 157 10.58 24.40 31.65
C ALA A 157 10.76 24.73 33.14
N GLY A 158 11.95 25.22 33.50
CA GLY A 158 12.16 25.87 34.80
C GLY A 158 13.37 25.42 35.59
N ALA A 159 14.58 25.55 35.03
CA ALA A 159 15.79 25.74 35.82
C ALA A 159 16.86 26.49 35.02
N MET A 160 16.50 27.64 34.44
CA MET A 160 17.48 28.71 34.17
C MET A 160 17.82 29.36 35.52
N GLY A 161 18.62 28.67 36.34
CA GLY A 161 19.41 29.27 37.41
C GLY A 161 20.82 29.43 36.86
N GLY A 162 21.21 30.67 36.56
CA GLY A 162 22.48 30.98 35.93
C GLY A 162 23.68 30.49 36.72
N MET A 163 24.63 29.88 36.03
CA MET A 163 26.05 29.92 36.40
C MET A 163 26.86 29.68 35.14
N GLY A 164 27.74 30.63 34.85
CA GLY A 164 28.45 30.75 33.59
C GLY A 164 29.38 29.59 33.28
N LEU A 165 29.48 29.28 32.00
CA LEU A 165 30.60 28.55 31.42
C LEU A 165 31.01 29.23 30.12
N SER A 166 31.67 30.38 30.31
CA SER A 166 32.66 30.88 29.37
C SER A 166 33.82 29.87 29.31
N GLY A 167 34.01 29.21 28.16
CA GLY A 167 35.26 28.52 27.86
C GLY A 167 35.10 27.12 27.29
N PHE A 168 34.59 26.99 26.06
CA PHE A 168 34.99 25.87 25.19
C PHE A 168 34.76 26.19 23.70
N THR A 169 35.31 27.31 23.25
CA THR A 169 35.46 27.64 21.82
C THR A 169 36.95 27.75 21.52
N GLY A 170 37.55 26.65 21.07
CA GLY A 170 38.91 26.66 20.58
C GLY A 170 39.54 25.27 20.52
N TYR A 171 39.38 24.58 19.39
CA TYR A 171 40.43 23.87 18.65
C TYR A 171 39.78 22.92 17.62
N LEU A 172 39.89 23.29 16.34
CA LEU A 172 40.21 22.42 15.20
C LEU A 172 40.05 23.27 13.92
N GLY A 173 41.04 24.15 13.73
CA GLY A 173 41.35 24.70 12.42
C GLY A 173 42.38 23.81 11.72
N GLY A 174 42.24 23.71 10.40
CA GLY A 174 43.37 23.71 9.46
C GLY A 174 44.26 22.46 9.40
N GLY A 175 43.95 21.58 8.45
CA GLY A 175 44.89 20.59 7.92
C GLY A 175 44.51 20.22 6.49
N GLY A 176 45.03 20.97 5.52
CA GLY A 176 44.86 20.67 4.10
C GLY A 176 45.57 19.37 3.72
N LEU A 177 44.87 18.52 2.97
CA LEU A 177 45.45 17.39 2.25
C LEU A 177 45.50 17.75 0.76
N PRO A 178 46.68 17.76 0.12
CA PRO A 178 46.78 17.93 -1.31
C PRO A 178 46.58 16.59 -2.02
N GLY A 179 45.85 16.63 -3.13
CA GLY A 179 46.00 15.77 -4.30
C GLY A 179 46.19 14.26 -4.07
N MET A 180 45.10 13.51 -4.19
CA MET A 180 45.19 12.09 -4.56
C MET A 180 44.40 11.88 -5.85
N GLY A 181 45.17 11.68 -6.93
CA GLY A 181 44.68 11.54 -8.28
C GLY A 181 43.84 10.28 -8.46
N GLN A 182 42.80 10.47 -9.28
CA GLN A 182 42.37 9.59 -10.35
C GLN A 182 43.31 8.41 -10.63
N LEU A 183 42.98 7.25 -10.05
CA LEU A 183 43.49 5.95 -10.47
C LEU A 183 42.28 5.07 -10.80
N GLY A 184 41.96 5.06 -12.09
CA GLY A 184 41.27 3.93 -12.70
C GLY A 184 42.18 2.70 -12.66
N GLY A 185 41.59 1.54 -12.40
CA GLY A 185 42.30 0.27 -12.40
C GLY A 185 41.40 -0.82 -11.84
N GLY A 186 40.98 -1.73 -12.72
CA GLY A 186 39.94 -2.71 -12.44
C GLY A 186 40.29 -3.71 -11.34
N PHE A 187 39.24 -4.12 -10.63
CA PHE A 187 39.19 -5.40 -9.95
C PHE A 187 38.06 -6.21 -10.56
N GLY A 188 38.44 -7.05 -11.54
CA GLY A 188 37.61 -8.13 -12.00
C GLY A 188 37.51 -9.23 -10.95
N ALA A 189 36.35 -9.88 -10.95
CA ALA A 189 36.13 -11.30 -10.73
C ALA A 189 36.93 -11.97 -9.61
N LEU A 190 36.23 -12.30 -8.52
CA LEU A 190 36.08 -13.67 -7.99
C LEU A 190 35.28 -13.61 -6.68
N GLY A 191 34.06 -14.16 -6.68
CA GLY A 191 33.28 -14.34 -5.46
C GLY A 191 31.77 -14.22 -5.67
N GLY A 192 31.15 -15.26 -6.22
CA GLY A 192 29.71 -15.35 -6.43
C GLY A 192 28.95 -15.49 -5.10
N GLY A 193 28.52 -14.37 -4.54
CA GLY A 193 27.42 -14.30 -3.58
C GLY A 193 26.39 -13.34 -4.15
N ARG A 194 25.22 -13.85 -4.56
CA ARG A 194 24.10 -13.04 -5.03
C ARG A 194 23.59 -12.17 -3.88
N LEU A 195 24.17 -10.98 -3.73
CA LEU A 195 23.55 -9.85 -3.06
C LEU A 195 22.27 -9.55 -3.84
N SER A 196 21.14 -9.82 -3.20
CA SER A 196 19.82 -9.37 -3.63
C SER A 196 19.85 -7.86 -3.77
N ASP A 197 19.84 -7.40 -5.01
CA ASP A 197 19.70 -6.00 -5.39
C ASP A 197 18.32 -5.48 -4.93
N PRO A 198 18.25 -4.57 -3.95
CA PRO A 198 16.98 -4.02 -3.47
C PRO A 198 16.35 -3.02 -4.46
N THR A 199 16.94 -2.81 -5.64
CA THR A 199 16.36 -2.00 -6.72
C THR A 199 15.65 -2.80 -7.81
N ALA A 200 15.70 -4.14 -7.75
CA ALA A 200 15.07 -5.01 -8.75
C ALA A 200 13.57 -5.26 -8.53
N ASP A 201 12.98 -4.77 -7.44
CA ASP A 201 11.52 -4.67 -7.27
C ASP A 201 11.01 -3.31 -7.76
N ALA A 202 11.41 -2.94 -8.98
CA ALA A 202 10.75 -1.89 -9.73
C ALA A 202 9.37 -2.45 -10.13
N GLY A 203 8.43 -2.35 -9.19
CA GLY A 203 7.12 -2.95 -9.32
C GLY A 203 6.41 -2.54 -10.62
N ASP A 204 5.54 -3.45 -11.07
CA ASP A 204 4.80 -3.37 -12.33
C ASP A 204 4.34 -1.92 -12.67
N PRO A 205 4.84 -1.31 -13.76
CA PRO A 205 4.43 0.03 -14.19
C PRO A 205 2.95 0.10 -14.62
N THR A 206 2.25 -1.04 -14.68
CA THR A 206 0.82 -1.12 -14.98
C THR A 206 -0.08 -1.22 -13.75
N ALA A 207 0.48 -1.26 -12.53
CA ALA A 207 -0.28 -1.26 -11.29
C ALA A 207 -1.21 -0.03 -11.23
N LYS A 208 -2.53 -0.27 -11.15
CA LYS A 208 -3.54 0.79 -11.09
C LYS A 208 -3.32 1.63 -9.82
N PRO A 209 -3.40 2.97 -9.91
CA PRO A 209 -3.21 3.83 -8.75
C PRO A 209 -4.24 3.52 -7.68
N VAL A 210 -3.78 3.34 -6.44
CA VAL A 210 -4.66 3.09 -5.30
C VAL A 210 -5.36 4.40 -4.97
N PRO A 211 -6.70 4.47 -5.04
CA PRO A 211 -7.41 5.71 -4.79
C PRO A 211 -7.29 6.11 -3.32
N VAL A 212 -6.89 7.36 -3.08
CA VAL A 212 -7.00 7.98 -1.76
C VAL A 212 -8.49 8.22 -1.52
N LEU A 213 -9.13 7.38 -0.69
CA LEU A 213 -10.55 7.44 -0.38
C LEU A 213 -10.78 8.03 1.03
N GLY A 214 -11.92 8.70 1.20
CA GLY A 214 -12.42 9.19 2.50
C GLY A 214 -12.24 10.70 2.73
N LYS A 215 -12.54 11.13 3.96
CA LYS A 215 -12.59 12.56 4.38
C LYS A 215 -11.32 13.34 4.05
N THR A 216 -10.15 12.69 4.06
CA THR A 216 -8.88 13.36 3.70
C THR A 216 -8.83 13.71 2.21
N ALA A 217 -9.34 12.85 1.34
CA ALA A 217 -9.38 13.11 -0.10
C ALA A 217 -10.25 14.33 -0.42
N GLU A 218 -11.44 14.41 0.17
CA GLU A 218 -12.33 15.57 0.05
C GLU A 218 -11.67 16.85 0.56
N ARG A 219 -10.97 16.77 1.71
CA ARG A 219 -10.20 17.91 2.24
C ARG A 219 -9.10 18.38 1.29
N ILE A 220 -8.39 17.44 0.64
CA ILE A 220 -7.36 17.78 -0.35
C ILE A 220 -8.00 18.45 -1.57
N ARG A 221 -9.11 17.92 -2.11
CA ARG A 221 -9.82 18.55 -3.24
C ARG A 221 -10.27 19.97 -2.91
N ALA A 222 -10.93 20.14 -1.77
CA ALA A 222 -11.36 21.46 -1.30
C ALA A 222 -10.18 22.42 -1.09
N ALA A 223 -9.01 21.92 -0.69
CA ALA A 223 -7.78 22.71 -0.56
C ALA A 223 -7.20 23.13 -1.92
N LEU A 224 -7.26 22.25 -2.93
CA LEU A 224 -6.78 22.50 -4.29
C LEU A 224 -7.64 23.54 -5.03
N ASP A 225 -8.93 23.64 -4.70
CA ASP A 225 -9.85 24.63 -5.30
C ASP A 225 -9.72 26.04 -4.69
N LYS A 226 -9.00 26.20 -3.57
CA LYS A 226 -8.81 27.53 -2.96
C LYS A 226 -7.94 28.44 -3.85
N PRO A 227 -8.29 29.73 -3.98
CA PRO A 227 -7.55 30.66 -4.81
C PRO A 227 -6.20 31.03 -4.19
N TYR A 228 -5.19 31.17 -5.04
CA TYR A 228 -3.85 31.65 -4.74
C TYR A 228 -3.54 32.87 -5.62
N SER A 229 -2.94 33.89 -5.01
CA SER A 229 -2.46 35.07 -5.73
C SER A 229 -1.03 35.39 -5.31
N SER A 230 -0.15 35.60 -6.29
CA SER A 230 1.23 36.05 -6.07
C SER A 230 1.79 36.65 -7.36
N ASP A 231 2.64 37.66 -7.24
CA ASP A 231 3.39 38.28 -8.35
C ASP A 231 4.87 37.92 -8.18
N LEU A 232 5.36 37.00 -9.03
CA LEU A 232 6.71 36.44 -8.94
C LEU A 232 7.53 36.94 -10.12
N LYS A 233 8.41 37.91 -9.85
CA LYS A 233 9.28 38.53 -10.86
C LYS A 233 10.69 37.98 -10.73
N LYS A 234 11.15 37.27 -11.76
CA LYS A 234 12.50 36.66 -11.81
C LYS A 234 12.81 35.82 -10.57
N ALA A 235 11.83 35.07 -10.10
CA ALA A 235 11.99 34.21 -8.94
C ALA A 235 12.63 32.89 -9.35
N LYS A 236 13.48 32.35 -8.47
CA LYS A 236 13.95 30.98 -8.57
C LYS A 236 12.80 30.03 -8.31
N LEU A 237 12.73 28.93 -9.05
CA LEU A 237 11.66 27.94 -8.90
C LEU A 237 11.60 27.34 -7.49
N SER A 238 12.74 27.16 -6.79
CA SER A 238 12.72 26.71 -5.39
C SER A 238 11.97 27.68 -4.48
N GLN A 239 12.13 28.98 -4.70
CA GLN A 239 11.41 30.03 -3.97
C GLN A 239 9.92 29.99 -4.30
N VAL A 240 9.55 29.80 -5.57
CA VAL A 240 8.15 29.63 -5.99
C VAL A 240 7.50 28.43 -5.27
N VAL A 241 8.17 27.28 -5.24
CA VAL A 241 7.67 26.07 -4.56
C VAL A 241 7.55 26.29 -3.05
N ALA A 242 8.53 26.97 -2.43
CA ALA A 242 8.49 27.29 -1.01
C ALA A 242 7.33 28.23 -0.65
N ASP A 243 7.14 29.30 -1.44
CA ASP A 243 6.08 30.28 -1.25
C ASP A 243 4.69 29.65 -1.42
N VAL A 244 4.50 28.85 -2.48
CA VAL A 244 3.25 28.12 -2.73
C VAL A 244 2.99 27.10 -1.62
N SER A 245 4.01 26.36 -1.16
CA SER A 245 3.88 25.40 -0.05
C SER A 245 3.48 26.09 1.26
N ALA A 246 4.13 27.21 1.60
CA ALA A 246 3.81 27.97 2.80
C ALA A 246 2.38 28.56 2.74
N ALA A 247 1.99 29.13 1.60
CA ALA A 247 0.65 29.65 1.38
C ALA A 247 -0.42 28.55 1.44
N PHE A 248 -0.14 27.38 0.85
CA PHE A 248 -1.04 26.23 0.88
C PHE A 248 -1.26 25.71 2.30
N GLN A 249 -0.19 25.53 3.07
CA GLN A 249 -0.27 25.07 4.47
C GLN A 249 -1.01 26.08 5.36
N LYS A 250 -0.74 27.38 5.17
CA LYS A 250 -1.44 28.45 5.90
C LYS A 250 -2.95 28.46 5.61
N ALA A 251 -3.33 28.28 4.34
CA ALA A 251 -4.73 28.22 3.93
C ALA A 251 -5.42 26.89 4.32
N ASN A 252 -4.64 25.83 4.56
CA ASN A 252 -5.13 24.47 4.80
C ASN A 252 -4.36 23.77 5.94
N PRO A 253 -4.60 24.16 7.21
CA PRO A 253 -3.93 23.53 8.35
C PRO A 253 -4.09 22.01 8.38
N GLY A 254 -2.98 21.31 8.58
CA GLY A 254 -2.93 19.84 8.62
C GLY A 254 -2.78 19.15 7.26
N LEU A 255 -2.65 19.89 6.15
CA LEU A 255 -2.18 19.34 4.87
C LEU A 255 -0.77 19.85 4.60
N ILE A 256 0.10 18.98 4.08
CA ILE A 256 1.51 19.27 3.84
C ILE A 256 1.82 19.07 2.35
N ILE A 257 2.65 19.95 1.79
CA ILE A 257 3.29 19.73 0.48
C ILE A 257 4.75 19.37 0.75
N LYS A 258 5.13 18.13 0.44
CA LYS A 258 6.51 17.65 0.54
C LYS A 258 7.19 17.77 -0.83
N CYS A 259 8.32 18.45 -0.90
CA CYS A 259 9.16 18.48 -2.08
C CYS A 259 10.37 17.56 -1.87
N ASN A 260 10.58 16.61 -2.76
CA ASN A 260 11.72 15.67 -2.71
C ASN A 260 12.92 16.14 -3.55
N PHE A 261 12.87 17.35 -4.10
CA PHE A 261 13.98 17.96 -4.82
C PHE A 261 14.86 18.77 -3.88
N THR A 262 16.15 18.80 -4.15
CA THR A 262 17.07 19.75 -3.54
C THR A 262 16.85 21.16 -4.12
N PRO A 263 17.17 22.22 -3.36
CA PRO A 263 17.09 23.59 -3.88
C PRO A 263 17.88 23.79 -5.18
N ASP A 264 19.06 23.15 -5.31
CA ASP A 264 19.93 23.27 -6.48
C ASP A 264 19.30 22.64 -7.74
N GLU A 265 18.59 21.51 -7.60
CA GLU A 265 17.86 20.89 -8.71
C GLU A 265 16.74 21.80 -9.24
N LEU A 266 16.02 22.48 -8.32
CA LEU A 266 14.96 23.41 -8.67
C LEU A 266 15.51 24.74 -9.23
N ASP A 267 16.63 25.22 -8.71
CA ASP A 267 17.24 26.51 -9.08
C ASP A 267 17.91 26.49 -10.46
N SER A 268 18.03 25.33 -11.09
CA SER A 268 18.54 25.20 -12.46
C SER A 268 17.67 25.91 -13.51
N ARG A 269 16.48 26.38 -13.12
CA ARG A 269 15.54 27.13 -13.98
C ARG A 269 15.10 28.43 -13.33
N GLU A 270 15.27 29.51 -14.07
CA GLU A 270 14.63 30.79 -13.76
C GLU A 270 13.21 30.77 -14.30
N VAL A 271 12.27 31.23 -13.48
CA VAL A 271 10.90 31.45 -13.93
C VAL A 271 10.81 32.89 -14.43
N ASP A 272 10.32 33.05 -15.66
CA ASP A 272 9.96 34.36 -16.20
C ASP A 272 8.88 35.04 -15.33
N ASN A 273 8.53 36.29 -15.60
CA ASN A 273 7.51 37.00 -14.82
C ASN A 273 6.17 36.25 -14.84
N VAL A 274 5.83 35.59 -13.73
CA VAL A 274 4.60 34.83 -13.56
C VAL A 274 3.74 35.48 -12.51
N GLN A 275 2.51 35.80 -12.90
CA GLN A 275 1.52 36.39 -12.03
C GLN A 275 0.36 35.41 -11.88
N PHE A 276 0.09 34.99 -10.65
CA PHE A 276 -1.11 34.26 -10.28
C PHE A 276 -2.11 35.26 -9.71
N ASP A 277 -3.28 35.39 -10.33
CA ASP A 277 -4.40 36.15 -9.79
C ASP A 277 -5.60 35.23 -9.56
N LYS A 278 -5.82 34.87 -8.28
CA LYS A 278 -6.92 34.02 -7.81
C LYS A 278 -6.99 32.67 -8.52
N VAL A 279 -5.83 32.13 -8.88
CA VAL A 279 -5.72 30.82 -9.56
C VAL A 279 -5.85 29.73 -8.50
N PRO A 280 -6.66 28.67 -8.70
CA PRO A 280 -6.75 27.57 -7.75
C PRO A 280 -5.38 26.92 -7.49
N PHE A 281 -5.09 26.54 -6.25
CA PHE A 281 -3.84 25.86 -5.90
C PHE A 281 -3.55 24.64 -6.79
N GLY A 282 -4.57 23.89 -7.18
CA GLY A 282 -4.41 22.77 -8.11
C GLY A 282 -3.82 23.18 -9.46
N ALA A 283 -4.24 24.32 -10.01
CA ALA A 283 -3.72 24.81 -11.29
C ALA A 283 -2.30 25.35 -11.14
N VAL A 284 -1.99 26.01 -10.01
CA VAL A 284 -0.63 26.48 -9.70
C VAL A 284 0.33 25.29 -9.58
N LEU A 285 -0.10 24.21 -8.92
CA LEU A 285 0.72 23.01 -8.75
C LEU A 285 0.91 22.22 -10.06
N VAL A 286 -0.10 22.17 -10.93
CA VAL A 286 0.05 21.62 -12.29
C VAL A 286 1.02 22.47 -13.11
N TRP A 287 0.95 23.80 -13.00
CA TRP A 287 1.92 24.69 -13.65
C TRP A 287 3.35 24.46 -13.13
N ILE A 288 3.53 24.20 -11.83
CA ILE A 288 4.83 23.80 -11.26
C ILE A 288 5.26 22.47 -11.89
N GLU A 289 4.39 21.47 -11.95
CA GLU A 289 4.68 20.16 -12.57
C GLU A 289 5.18 20.30 -14.02
N ASP A 290 4.50 21.14 -14.80
CA ASP A 290 4.84 21.41 -16.20
C ASP A 290 6.15 22.20 -16.36
N SER A 291 6.48 23.05 -15.38
CA SER A 291 7.69 23.88 -15.40
C SER A 291 8.96 23.10 -15.06
N VAL A 292 8.85 22.00 -14.30
CA VAL A 292 9.99 21.13 -13.95
C VAL A 292 9.92 19.85 -14.78
N SER A 293 10.75 19.78 -15.82
CA SER A 293 10.88 18.56 -16.62
C SER A 293 11.18 17.37 -15.70
N LEU A 294 10.39 16.31 -15.80
CA LEU A 294 10.48 15.07 -15.01
C LEU A 294 9.94 15.15 -13.57
N SER A 295 9.30 16.24 -13.14
CA SER A 295 8.57 16.23 -11.87
C SER A 295 7.15 15.67 -12.04
N ARG A 296 6.62 15.13 -10.95
CA ARG A 296 5.23 14.71 -10.80
C ARG A 296 4.71 15.19 -9.46
N VAL A 297 3.50 15.73 -9.44
CA VAL A 297 2.77 15.98 -8.20
C VAL A 297 1.79 14.84 -7.97
N VAL A 298 1.93 14.15 -6.85
CA VAL A 298 1.07 13.02 -6.48
C VAL A 298 0.36 13.26 -5.16
N VAL A 299 -0.80 12.62 -5.01
CA VAL A 299 -1.66 12.77 -3.83
C VAL A 299 -1.47 11.59 -2.89
N ARG A 300 -1.32 11.88 -1.60
CA ARG A 300 -1.15 10.89 -0.52
C ARG A 300 -2.19 11.12 0.58
N ASP A 301 -2.30 10.14 1.45
CA ASP A 301 -3.14 10.13 2.65
C ASP A 301 -2.79 11.24 3.67
N TYR A 302 -1.60 11.84 3.57
CA TYR A 302 -1.15 12.94 4.43
C TYR A 302 -1.01 14.31 3.71
N GLY A 303 -1.19 14.37 2.38
CA GLY A 303 -1.01 15.61 1.63
C GLY A 303 -0.53 15.40 0.20
N LEU A 304 0.32 16.31 -0.28
CA LEU A 304 0.84 16.33 -1.65
C LEU A 304 2.35 16.09 -1.64
N VAL A 305 2.85 15.39 -2.65
CA VAL A 305 4.29 15.16 -2.82
C VAL A 305 4.69 15.58 -4.22
N ILE A 306 5.72 16.42 -4.31
CA ILE A 306 6.40 16.81 -5.54
C ILE A 306 7.69 15.99 -5.60
N ALA A 307 7.81 15.09 -6.57
CA ALA A 307 8.96 14.20 -6.72
C ALA A 307 9.38 14.06 -8.18
N SER A 308 10.58 13.56 -8.43
CA SER A 308 10.98 13.10 -9.77
C SER A 308 10.11 11.94 -10.21
N ALA A 309 9.97 11.73 -11.52
CA ALA A 309 9.19 10.63 -12.09
C ALA A 309 9.61 9.25 -11.54
N GLU A 310 10.88 9.07 -11.24
CA GLU A 310 11.45 7.85 -10.64
C GLU A 310 11.21 7.79 -9.12
N GLY A 311 11.12 8.94 -8.45
CA GLY A 311 10.84 9.04 -7.02
C GLY A 311 9.35 9.07 -6.66
N VAL A 312 8.46 8.89 -7.64
CA VAL A 312 7.02 8.79 -7.38
C VAL A 312 6.74 7.49 -6.65
N PRO A 313 6.12 7.53 -5.45
CA PRO A 313 5.71 6.31 -4.78
C PRO A 313 4.77 5.48 -5.66
N GLN A 314 5.05 4.20 -5.78
CA GLN A 314 4.28 3.30 -6.65
C GLN A 314 2.78 3.34 -6.31
N GLY A 315 1.93 3.46 -7.34
CA GLY A 315 0.47 3.49 -7.20
C GLY A 315 -0.10 4.80 -6.65
N ALA A 316 0.69 5.85 -6.44
CA ALA A 316 0.17 7.14 -6.02
C ALA A 316 -0.60 7.83 -7.18
N PRO A 317 -1.84 8.31 -6.95
CA PRO A 317 -2.59 9.00 -7.99
C PRO A 317 -1.94 10.36 -8.32
N SER A 318 -1.86 10.68 -9.61
CA SER A 318 -1.39 11.99 -10.06
C SER A 318 -2.35 13.09 -9.62
N LEU A 319 -1.82 14.29 -9.34
CA LEU A 319 -2.61 15.44 -8.94
C LEU A 319 -3.69 15.76 -9.98
N HIS A 320 -3.30 15.80 -11.26
CA HIS A 320 -4.23 16.08 -12.35
C HIS A 320 -5.39 15.09 -12.40
N GLY A 321 -5.10 13.78 -12.31
CA GLY A 321 -6.12 12.74 -12.28
C GLY A 321 -7.02 12.87 -11.06
N PHE A 322 -6.43 13.01 -9.87
CA PHE A 322 -7.17 13.13 -8.62
C PHE A 322 -8.09 14.36 -8.54
N TRP A 323 -7.62 15.50 -9.05
CA TRP A 323 -8.34 16.77 -8.98
C TRP A 323 -9.47 16.85 -10.00
N LYS A 324 -9.25 16.37 -11.23
CA LYS A 324 -10.26 16.42 -12.30
C LYS A 324 -11.30 15.30 -12.23
N LEU A 325 -10.91 14.09 -11.82
CA LEU A 325 -11.85 12.95 -11.71
C LEU A 325 -12.86 13.07 -10.56
N GLY A 326 -12.69 14.04 -9.66
CA GLY A 326 -13.62 14.27 -8.55
C GLY A 326 -14.81 15.19 -8.89
N GLN A 327 -14.81 15.89 -10.03
CA GLN A 327 -15.85 16.86 -10.38
C GLN A 327 -16.87 16.33 -11.40
N GLU A 328 -16.48 15.38 -12.25
CA GLU A 328 -17.39 14.72 -13.17
C GLU A 328 -17.86 13.41 -12.54
N ASP A 329 -19.06 13.46 -11.96
CA ASP A 329 -19.86 12.33 -11.54
C ASP A 329 -19.11 11.28 -10.69
N GLU A 330 -19.21 11.47 -9.38
CA GLU A 330 -19.16 10.39 -8.39
C GLU A 330 -20.32 9.38 -8.56
N LYS A 331 -20.84 9.18 -9.78
CA LYS A 331 -21.34 7.90 -10.28
C LYS A 331 -20.16 7.06 -10.74
N TRP A 332 -19.22 6.81 -9.83
CA TRP A 332 -18.62 5.48 -9.84
C TRP A 332 -19.79 4.52 -9.63
N PRO A 333 -19.88 3.38 -10.36
CA PRO A 333 -20.90 2.40 -10.07
C PRO A 333 -20.78 2.08 -8.58
N THR A 334 -21.77 2.54 -7.80
CA THR A 334 -21.91 2.18 -6.41
C THR A 334 -21.78 0.67 -6.39
N LYS A 335 -20.92 0.15 -5.52
CA LYS A 335 -20.69 -1.29 -5.34
C LYS A 335 -21.94 -1.99 -4.76
N GLU A 336 -23.10 -1.75 -5.35
CA GLU A 336 -24.27 -2.63 -5.35
C GLU A 336 -24.26 -3.45 -6.66
N GLN A 337 -23.15 -4.13 -6.93
CA GLN A 337 -23.17 -5.28 -7.82
C GLN A 337 -22.25 -6.34 -7.21
N SER A 338 -22.89 -7.13 -6.36
CA SER A 338 -22.62 -8.54 -6.05
C SER A 338 -21.16 -9.00 -6.00
N SER A 339 -20.82 -9.61 -4.86
CA SER A 339 -20.09 -10.88 -4.80
C SER A 339 -20.22 -11.71 -6.10
N ASN A 340 -19.32 -11.48 -7.04
CA ASN A 340 -19.06 -12.36 -8.17
C ASN A 340 -17.63 -12.06 -8.66
N ALA A 341 -16.65 -12.27 -7.77
CA ALA A 341 -15.28 -12.44 -8.23
C ALA A 341 -15.32 -13.64 -9.19
N PRO A 342 -15.03 -13.45 -10.49
CA PRO A 342 -15.13 -14.54 -11.45
C PRO A 342 -14.19 -15.68 -11.00
N ALA A 343 -14.63 -16.92 -11.20
CA ALA A 343 -13.77 -18.08 -11.01
C ALA A 343 -12.47 -17.83 -11.79
N LYS A 344 -11.33 -17.93 -11.11
CA LYS A 344 -10.02 -17.82 -11.76
C LYS A 344 -9.96 -18.92 -12.84
N ASN A 345 -9.66 -18.51 -14.08
CA ASN A 345 -9.49 -19.36 -15.28
C ASN A 345 -10.78 -19.77 -16.00
N VAL A 346 -11.49 -18.78 -16.57
CA VAL A 346 -12.57 -19.05 -17.52
C VAL A 346 -11.96 -19.23 -18.92
N GLU A 347 -11.99 -20.46 -19.41
CA GLU A 347 -11.52 -20.84 -20.75
C GLU A 347 -12.68 -21.37 -21.60
N GLY A 348 -12.64 -21.09 -22.89
CA GLY A 348 -13.64 -21.53 -23.85
C GLY A 348 -13.06 -21.70 -25.25
N VAL A 349 -13.92 -21.98 -26.21
CA VAL A 349 -13.56 -22.14 -27.62
C VAL A 349 -14.46 -21.25 -28.47
N VAL A 350 -13.96 -20.79 -29.61
CA VAL A 350 -14.75 -20.12 -30.63
C VAL A 350 -15.65 -21.15 -31.31
N GLU A 351 -16.97 -20.98 -31.18
CA GLU A 351 -17.98 -21.86 -31.77
C GLU A 351 -18.23 -21.49 -33.23
N SER A 352 -18.47 -20.20 -33.51
CA SER A 352 -18.77 -19.72 -34.86
C SER A 352 -18.39 -18.25 -35.05
N ILE A 353 -18.28 -17.84 -36.31
CA ILE A 353 -18.01 -16.46 -36.69
C ILE A 353 -19.05 -16.03 -37.73
N ASN A 354 -19.76 -14.95 -37.43
CA ASN A 354 -20.77 -14.41 -38.33
C ASN A 354 -20.14 -13.56 -39.43
N ALA A 355 -20.87 -13.33 -40.53
CA ALA A 355 -20.42 -12.50 -41.66
C ALA A 355 -19.99 -11.07 -41.24
N ASN A 356 -20.52 -10.56 -40.12
CA ASN A 356 -20.20 -9.24 -39.57
C ASN A 356 -18.91 -9.22 -38.72
N GLY A 357 -18.17 -10.34 -38.66
CA GLY A 357 -16.95 -10.47 -37.84
C GLY A 357 -17.22 -10.59 -36.34
N LEU A 358 -18.45 -10.93 -35.94
CA LEU A 358 -18.80 -11.24 -34.56
C LEU A 358 -18.45 -12.69 -34.25
N VAL A 359 -17.83 -12.91 -33.09
CA VAL A 359 -17.30 -14.20 -32.65
C VAL A 359 -18.19 -14.75 -31.56
N ARG A 360 -18.78 -15.94 -31.76
CA ARG A 360 -19.52 -16.66 -30.72
C ARG A 360 -18.57 -17.63 -30.00
N ILE A 361 -18.59 -17.63 -28.68
CA ILE A 361 -17.74 -18.48 -27.83
C ILE A 361 -18.58 -19.39 -26.93
N THR A 362 -18.05 -20.55 -26.58
CA THR A 362 -18.73 -21.62 -25.80
C THR A 362 -18.81 -21.35 -24.29
N ILE A 363 -18.57 -20.12 -23.84
CA ILE A 363 -18.64 -19.71 -22.43
C ILE A 363 -19.63 -18.57 -22.29
N GLY A 364 -20.48 -18.65 -21.27
CA GLY A 364 -21.57 -17.70 -21.06
C GLY A 364 -21.65 -17.20 -19.61
N SER A 365 -22.82 -16.67 -19.24
CA SER A 365 -23.05 -16.13 -17.89
C SER A 365 -22.96 -17.20 -16.80
N ASP A 366 -23.16 -18.49 -17.13
CA ASP A 366 -22.97 -19.60 -16.20
C ASP A 366 -21.52 -19.75 -15.72
N ALA A 367 -20.56 -19.40 -16.58
CA ALA A 367 -19.13 -19.37 -16.31
C ALA A 367 -18.65 -18.00 -15.77
N GLY A 368 -19.57 -17.09 -15.45
CA GLY A 368 -19.25 -15.75 -14.96
C GLY A 368 -18.75 -14.78 -16.03
N VAL A 369 -19.09 -15.01 -17.31
CA VAL A 369 -18.85 -14.06 -18.40
C VAL A 369 -19.89 -12.94 -18.34
N ALA A 370 -19.44 -11.69 -18.35
CA ALA A 370 -20.30 -10.51 -18.37
C ALA A 370 -20.12 -9.67 -19.65
N LYS A 371 -21.16 -8.90 -20.00
CA LYS A 371 -21.07 -7.91 -21.09
C LYS A 371 -19.99 -6.88 -20.77
N GLY A 372 -19.08 -6.66 -21.71
CA GLY A 372 -17.93 -5.76 -21.54
C GLY A 372 -16.63 -6.48 -21.18
N ASP A 373 -16.68 -7.75 -20.75
CA ASP A 373 -15.48 -8.55 -20.51
C ASP A 373 -14.63 -8.69 -21.78
N THR A 374 -13.32 -8.84 -21.61
CA THR A 374 -12.38 -8.99 -22.72
C THR A 374 -11.69 -10.35 -22.64
N PHE A 375 -11.67 -11.07 -23.76
CA PHE A 375 -11.04 -12.37 -23.90
C PHE A 375 -9.92 -12.32 -24.91
N GLU A 376 -8.89 -13.09 -24.65
CA GLU A 376 -7.75 -13.32 -25.52
C GLU A 376 -7.99 -14.55 -26.37
N VAL A 377 -7.74 -14.44 -27.67
CA VAL A 377 -7.98 -15.50 -28.64
C VAL A 377 -6.63 -16.06 -29.10
N TYR A 378 -6.47 -17.38 -28.97
CA TYR A 378 -5.27 -18.12 -29.34
C TYR A 378 -5.63 -19.25 -30.30
N ARG A 379 -4.79 -19.45 -31.31
CA ARG A 379 -4.79 -20.69 -32.09
C ARG A 379 -3.77 -21.63 -31.49
N LEU A 380 -4.22 -22.70 -30.84
CA LEU A 380 -3.35 -23.72 -30.26
C LEU A 380 -3.11 -24.84 -31.27
N ASP A 381 -1.86 -25.25 -31.45
CA ASP A 381 -1.51 -26.44 -32.21
C ASP A 381 -1.18 -27.58 -31.24
N ALA A 382 -1.96 -28.66 -31.28
CA ALA A 382 -1.81 -29.79 -30.38
C ALA A 382 -0.47 -30.53 -30.54
N LYS A 383 0.18 -30.42 -31.71
CA LYS A 383 1.44 -31.11 -32.00
C LYS A 383 2.67 -30.25 -31.68
N ALA A 384 2.52 -28.94 -31.68
CA ALA A 384 3.61 -28.00 -31.44
C ALA A 384 3.12 -26.79 -30.64
N LEU A 385 3.24 -26.85 -29.32
CA LEU A 385 2.86 -25.75 -28.43
C LEU A 385 3.55 -24.42 -28.81
N GLU A 386 4.78 -24.49 -29.32
CA GLU A 386 5.54 -23.33 -29.82
C GLU A 386 4.93 -22.66 -31.06
N GLN A 387 4.08 -23.38 -31.80
CA GLN A 387 3.34 -22.84 -32.95
C GLN A 387 2.01 -22.20 -32.54
N SER A 388 1.70 -22.16 -31.23
CA SER A 388 0.51 -21.48 -30.74
C SER A 388 0.59 -20.00 -31.06
N LYS A 389 -0.40 -19.48 -31.78
CA LYS A 389 -0.42 -18.10 -32.28
C LYS A 389 -1.49 -17.29 -31.57
N TYR A 390 -1.09 -16.18 -30.94
CA TYR A 390 -2.02 -15.17 -30.46
C TYR A 390 -2.70 -14.46 -31.64
N LEU A 391 -4.03 -14.45 -31.65
CA LEU A 391 -4.81 -13.81 -32.70
C LEU A 391 -5.29 -12.41 -32.31
N GLY A 392 -5.52 -12.15 -31.02
CA GLY A 392 -5.91 -10.82 -30.52
C GLY A 392 -6.95 -10.88 -29.40
N ARG A 393 -7.72 -9.80 -29.26
CA ARG A 393 -8.71 -9.63 -28.18
C ARG A 393 -10.11 -9.40 -28.72
N ILE A 394 -11.10 -10.04 -28.08
CA ILE A 394 -12.52 -9.81 -28.31
C ILE A 394 -13.16 -9.23 -27.05
N LYS A 395 -14.08 -8.27 -27.22
CA LYS A 395 -14.90 -7.70 -26.14
C LYS A 395 -16.32 -8.25 -26.24
N ILE A 396 -16.83 -8.82 -25.16
CA ILE A 396 -18.17 -9.41 -25.08
C ILE A 396 -19.22 -8.30 -25.20
N ILE A 397 -20.15 -8.47 -26.13
CA ILE A 397 -21.25 -7.53 -26.40
C ILE A 397 -22.60 -8.09 -25.92
N GLU A 398 -22.74 -9.41 -25.94
CA GLU A 398 -23.94 -10.13 -25.52
C GLU A 398 -23.54 -11.45 -24.87
N THR A 399 -24.28 -11.83 -23.83
CA THR A 399 -24.05 -13.05 -23.05
C THR A 399 -25.36 -13.81 -22.92
N ALA A 400 -25.31 -15.10 -23.20
CA ALA A 400 -26.33 -16.09 -22.87
C ALA A 400 -25.77 -17.05 -21.81
N GLU A 401 -26.58 -17.99 -21.33
CA GLU A 401 -26.17 -18.91 -20.27
C GLU A 401 -24.89 -19.67 -20.62
N LYS A 402 -24.82 -20.32 -21.78
CA LYS A 402 -23.70 -21.20 -22.19
C LYS A 402 -22.84 -20.66 -23.32
N SER A 403 -23.12 -19.44 -23.76
CA SER A 403 -22.39 -18.86 -24.89
C SER A 403 -22.37 -17.34 -24.79
N ALA A 404 -21.39 -16.72 -25.39
CA ALA A 404 -21.30 -15.27 -25.48
C ALA A 404 -20.92 -14.85 -26.90
N VAL A 405 -21.30 -13.63 -27.28
CA VAL A 405 -20.94 -13.01 -28.55
C VAL A 405 -20.00 -11.85 -28.28
N GLY A 406 -18.85 -11.85 -28.94
CA GLY A 406 -17.81 -10.83 -28.82
C GLY A 406 -17.48 -10.15 -30.14
N LYS A 407 -16.97 -8.91 -30.06
CA LYS A 407 -16.43 -8.14 -31.18
C LYS A 407 -14.92 -7.95 -31.02
N PRO A 408 -14.10 -8.11 -32.08
CA PRO A 408 -12.68 -7.79 -32.03
C PRO A 408 -12.41 -6.34 -31.58
N VAL A 409 -11.50 -6.15 -30.62
CA VAL A 409 -11.15 -4.83 -30.06
C VAL A 409 -10.18 -4.07 -30.99
N ARG A 410 -9.35 -4.79 -31.73
CA ARG A 410 -8.35 -4.27 -32.68
C ARG A 410 -8.27 -5.18 -33.90
N LYS A 411 -7.47 -4.78 -34.89
CA LYS A 411 -7.10 -5.65 -36.03
C LYS A 411 -6.43 -6.91 -35.48
N MET A 412 -7.04 -8.07 -35.74
CA MET A 412 -6.53 -9.37 -35.32
C MET A 412 -5.28 -9.74 -36.14
N ALA A 413 -4.35 -10.49 -35.53
CA ALA A 413 -3.11 -10.96 -36.17
C ALA A 413 -3.36 -12.04 -37.25
N GLY A 414 -4.58 -12.55 -37.33
CA GLY A 414 -5.06 -13.48 -38.35
C GLY A 414 -6.58 -13.62 -38.27
N PRO A 415 -7.21 -14.26 -39.26
CA PRO A 415 -8.63 -14.57 -39.19
C PRO A 415 -8.88 -15.55 -38.03
N VAL A 416 -9.83 -15.22 -37.17
CA VAL A 416 -10.35 -16.16 -36.17
C VAL A 416 -11.06 -17.31 -36.91
N GLN A 417 -11.02 -18.51 -36.35
CA GLN A 417 -11.67 -19.71 -36.88
C GLN A 417 -12.41 -20.43 -35.74
N ALA A 418 -13.43 -21.22 -36.10
CA ALA A 418 -14.05 -22.13 -35.13
C ALA A 418 -13.00 -23.13 -34.63
N GLY A 419 -12.97 -23.36 -33.31
CA GLY A 419 -11.93 -24.15 -32.65
C GLY A 419 -10.78 -23.35 -32.05
N ASP A 420 -10.65 -22.05 -32.35
CA ASP A 420 -9.66 -21.21 -31.67
C ASP A 420 -10.03 -21.08 -30.18
N HIS A 421 -9.02 -21.09 -29.30
CA HIS A 421 -9.22 -21.02 -27.85
C HIS A 421 -9.39 -19.58 -27.38
N VAL A 422 -10.26 -19.38 -26.38
CA VAL A 422 -10.42 -18.10 -25.71
C VAL A 422 -10.15 -18.22 -24.22
N SER A 423 -9.38 -17.30 -23.66
CA SER A 423 -9.11 -17.24 -22.23
C SER A 423 -9.29 -15.82 -21.70
N ARG A 424 -9.80 -15.70 -20.48
CA ARG A 424 -9.88 -14.41 -19.79
C ARG A 424 -8.44 -14.00 -19.41
N SER A 425 -7.99 -12.87 -19.92
CA SER A 425 -6.63 -12.38 -19.64
C SER A 425 -6.47 -12.13 -18.14
N ASN A 426 -5.72 -13.02 -17.48
CA ASN A 426 -5.23 -12.82 -16.12
C ASN A 426 -3.82 -12.20 -16.11
N MET A 427 -3.26 -11.82 -17.27
CA MET A 427 -1.90 -11.22 -17.37
C MET A 427 -1.88 -9.75 -16.92
N GLY A 428 -2.47 -9.46 -15.77
CA GLY A 428 -2.39 -8.17 -15.09
C GLY A 428 -2.61 -8.26 -13.58
N GLU A 429 -2.41 -9.44 -12.97
CA GLU A 429 -2.25 -9.59 -11.51
C GLU A 429 -0.79 -9.89 -11.15
#